data_AF-A0AAJ6EFH6-F1
#
_entry.id   AF-A0AAJ6EFH6-F1
#
_cell.length_a   1.000
_cell.length_b   1.000
_cell.length_c   1.000
_cell.angle_alpha   90.00
_cell.angle_beta   90.00
_cell.angle_gamma   90.00
#
_symmetry.space_group_name_H-M   'P 1'
#
loop_
_entity.id
_entity.type
_entity.pdbx_description
1 polymer ?
#
loop_
_entity_poly.entity_id
_entity_poly.type
_entity_poly.pdbx_seq_one_letter_code
_entity_poly.pdbx_strand_id
1 'polypeptide(L)'
;MAILKVLRQVDQTFREIPSQADGRASAQFVSRAISTPNQWRNDQAGKPVPMPALGGASAIPPRFLDYLTYEPLRAVLLHGAGVPVLIPPPERYAIHKIIVGSRRKQDRNGRAKSAKDRLQARSIIEAMIENRQHADLASAFMEAWDRGDQWKAAIRTIIATYDDDFQKPLRNELAKGGSELGSEPTDYDLEDKSSGEASPGPT
;
A
#
# COMPACT_ATOMS: atom_id res chain seq x y z
N MET A 1 -14.35 -12.24 -31.78
CA MET A 1 -12.87 -12.23 -31.84
C MET A 1 -12.35 -12.11 -30.41
N ALA A 2 -11.45 -12.99 -29.96
CA ALA A 2 -10.88 -12.89 -28.61
C ALA A 2 -9.91 -11.69 -28.54
N ILE A 3 -10.02 -10.85 -27.51
CA ILE A 3 -9.23 -9.60 -27.38
C ILE A 3 -7.72 -9.81 -27.49
N LEU A 4 -7.20 -10.96 -27.02
CA LEU A 4 -5.78 -11.31 -27.13
C LEU A 4 -5.30 -11.46 -28.58
N LYS A 5 -6.18 -11.92 -29.50
CA LYS A 5 -5.87 -11.97 -30.94
C LYS A 5 -5.79 -10.57 -31.54
N VAL A 6 -6.66 -9.67 -31.10
CA VAL A 6 -6.65 -8.26 -31.54
C VAL A 6 -5.37 -7.57 -31.07
N LEU A 7 -4.97 -7.77 -29.80
CA LEU A 7 -3.73 -7.20 -29.27
C LEU A 7 -2.48 -7.70 -30.01
N ARG A 8 -2.42 -8.98 -30.39
CA ARG A 8 -1.32 -9.51 -31.22
C ARG A 8 -1.31 -8.98 -32.66
N GLN A 9 -2.47 -8.60 -33.20
CA GLN A 9 -2.54 -7.97 -34.52
C GLN A 9 -2.03 -6.52 -34.48
N VAL A 10 -2.31 -5.81 -33.39
CA VAL A 10 -1.88 -4.42 -33.18
C VAL A 10 -0.38 -4.35 -32.80
N ASP A 11 0.10 -5.26 -31.96
CA ASP A 11 1.51 -5.38 -31.60
C ASP A 11 1.97 -6.85 -31.69
N GLN A 12 2.80 -7.15 -32.70
CA GLN A 12 3.35 -8.49 -32.91
C GLN A 12 4.32 -8.93 -31.80
N THR A 13 4.81 -8.00 -30.99
CA THR A 13 5.67 -8.30 -29.83
C THR A 13 4.89 -8.66 -28.58
N PHE A 14 3.55 -8.51 -28.61
CA PHE A 14 2.68 -8.87 -27.50
C PHE A 14 2.75 -10.37 -27.20
N ARG A 15 3.20 -10.72 -25.99
CA ARG A 15 3.27 -12.11 -25.51
C ARG A 15 2.73 -12.23 -24.10
N GLU A 16 2.09 -13.36 -23.86
CA GLU A 16 1.62 -13.78 -22.54
C GLU A 16 2.76 -14.47 -21.79
N ILE A 17 2.90 -14.17 -20.51
CA ILE A 17 3.83 -14.84 -19.62
C ILE A 17 3.02 -15.74 -18.67
N PRO A 18 3.29 -17.07 -18.67
CA PRO A 18 2.65 -17.99 -17.75
C PRO A 18 2.89 -17.58 -16.29
N SER A 19 1.84 -17.66 -15.46
CA SER A 19 1.98 -17.42 -14.03
C SER A 19 2.88 -18.49 -13.40
N GLN A 20 3.76 -18.07 -12.48
CA GLN A 20 4.57 -19.01 -11.69
C GLN A 20 3.72 -19.84 -10.70
N ALA A 21 2.51 -19.38 -10.37
CA ALA A 21 1.61 -20.07 -9.45
C ALA A 21 0.73 -21.14 -10.14
N ASP A 22 0.38 -20.91 -11.41
CA ASP A 22 -0.35 -21.86 -12.26
C ASP A 22 0.06 -21.63 -13.72
N GLY A 23 0.83 -22.56 -14.27
CA GLY A 23 1.34 -22.48 -15.65
C GLY A 23 0.25 -22.54 -16.73
N ARG A 24 -0.99 -22.90 -16.37
CA ARG A 24 -2.15 -22.88 -17.28
C ARG A 24 -2.81 -21.50 -17.38
N ALA A 25 -2.47 -20.58 -16.48
CA ALA A 25 -3.03 -19.25 -16.40
C ALA A 25 -1.97 -18.19 -16.74
N SER A 26 -2.22 -17.38 -17.76
CA SER A 26 -1.44 -16.18 -18.05
C SER A 26 -1.98 -15.01 -17.24
N ALA A 27 -1.18 -14.45 -16.34
CA ALA A 27 -1.53 -13.24 -15.58
C ALA A 27 -0.55 -12.08 -15.80
N GLN A 28 0.37 -12.25 -16.75
CA GLN A 28 1.41 -11.30 -17.10
C GLN A 28 1.48 -11.17 -18.62
N PHE A 29 1.74 -9.96 -19.10
CA PHE A 29 1.85 -9.64 -20.52
C PHE A 29 3.04 -8.70 -20.74
N VAL A 30 3.71 -8.86 -21.88
CA VAL A 30 4.80 -7.99 -22.32
C VAL A 30 4.55 -7.58 -23.75
N SER A 31 4.84 -6.32 -24.03
CA SER A 31 4.87 -5.71 -25.37
C SER A 31 6.01 -4.70 -25.43
N ARG A 32 6.37 -4.21 -26.62
CA ARG A 32 7.43 -3.19 -26.79
C ARG A 32 7.15 -1.90 -26.01
N ALA A 33 5.88 -1.56 -25.77
CA ALA A 33 5.46 -0.32 -25.13
C ALA A 33 4.94 -0.49 -23.68
N ILE A 34 4.51 -1.70 -23.31
CA ILE A 34 3.87 -1.97 -22.02
C ILE A 34 4.53 -3.19 -21.38
N SER A 35 5.27 -2.95 -20.31
CA SER A 35 5.64 -3.97 -19.33
C SER A 35 4.65 -3.86 -18.18
N THR A 36 3.82 -4.89 -17.96
CA THR A 36 2.99 -5.00 -16.76
C THR A 36 3.80 -5.74 -15.69
N PRO A 37 4.49 -5.06 -14.76
CA PRO A 37 5.27 -5.74 -13.76
C PRO A 37 4.35 -6.06 -12.58
N ASN A 38 3.91 -7.31 -12.47
CA ASN A 38 3.35 -7.81 -11.22
C ASN A 38 4.03 -9.14 -10.85
N GLN A 39 5.11 -9.05 -10.08
CA GLN A 39 5.66 -10.16 -9.30
C GLN A 39 5.42 -9.85 -7.83
N TRP A 40 4.49 -10.58 -7.20
CA TRP A 40 4.41 -10.72 -5.75
C TRP A 40 4.00 -12.16 -5.44
N ARG A 41 4.80 -12.87 -4.63
CA ARG A 41 4.48 -14.17 -4.03
C ARG A 41 4.62 -14.02 -2.51
N ASN A 42 3.60 -14.43 -1.75
CA ASN A 42 3.78 -15.53 -0.80
C ASN A 42 2.42 -16.10 -0.36
N ASP A 43 2.29 -17.41 -0.56
CA ASP A 43 1.28 -18.36 -0.06
C ASP A 43 -0.12 -17.86 0.38
N GLN A 44 -1.14 -18.37 -0.31
CA GLN A 44 -2.56 -18.40 0.07
C GLN A 44 -3.47 -17.17 -0.15
N ALA A 45 -3.03 -16.11 -0.83
CA ALA A 45 -3.92 -15.11 -1.45
C ALA A 45 -3.25 -14.54 -2.71
N GLY A 46 -3.74 -14.90 -3.91
CA GLY A 46 -3.06 -14.62 -5.19
C GLY A 46 -3.25 -15.69 -6.27
N LYS A 47 -4.38 -16.42 -6.24
CA LYS A 47 -4.72 -17.37 -7.31
C LYS A 47 -5.15 -16.56 -8.54
N PRO A 48 -4.66 -16.89 -9.74
CA PRO A 48 -5.12 -16.23 -10.96
C PRO A 48 -6.64 -16.39 -11.11
N VAL A 49 -7.38 -15.28 -11.13
CA VAL A 49 -8.82 -15.24 -11.34
C VAL A 49 -9.06 -15.16 -12.84
N PRO A 50 -9.82 -16.08 -13.46
CA PRO A 50 -10.10 -16.02 -14.88
C PRO A 50 -10.92 -14.75 -15.20
N MET A 51 -10.57 -14.09 -16.29
CA MET A 51 -11.21 -12.89 -16.81
C MET A 51 -11.80 -13.20 -18.20
N PRO A 52 -13.02 -13.76 -18.30
CA PRO A 52 -13.62 -14.15 -19.57
C PRO A 52 -13.72 -12.99 -20.56
N ALA A 53 -14.02 -11.79 -20.06
CA ALA A 53 -14.08 -10.56 -20.86
C ALA A 53 -12.71 -10.17 -21.46
N LEU A 54 -11.61 -10.65 -20.88
CA LEU A 54 -10.24 -10.46 -21.38
C LEU A 54 -9.74 -11.64 -22.21
N GLY A 55 -10.66 -12.41 -22.82
CA GLY A 55 -10.31 -13.50 -23.74
C GLY A 55 -9.73 -14.74 -23.04
N GLY A 56 -10.06 -14.95 -21.75
CA GLY A 56 -9.59 -16.09 -20.97
C GLY A 56 -8.26 -15.87 -20.27
N ALA A 57 -7.71 -14.65 -20.33
CA ALA A 57 -6.62 -14.22 -19.45
C ALA A 57 -7.01 -14.36 -17.98
N SER A 58 -6.02 -14.48 -17.10
CA SER A 58 -6.24 -14.44 -15.66
C SER A 58 -5.66 -13.17 -15.04
N ALA A 59 -6.24 -12.70 -13.94
CA ALA A 59 -5.72 -11.58 -13.17
C ALA A 59 -5.30 -12.05 -11.78
N ILE A 60 -4.16 -11.55 -11.30
CA ILE A 60 -3.79 -11.69 -9.90
C ILE A 60 -4.16 -10.37 -9.22
N PRO A 61 -5.19 -10.33 -8.35
CA PRO A 61 -5.52 -9.11 -7.65
C PRO A 61 -4.33 -8.73 -6.76
N PRO A 62 -3.77 -7.52 -6.91
CA PRO A 62 -2.70 -7.07 -6.04
C PRO A 62 -3.26 -6.95 -4.62
N ARG A 63 -2.54 -7.53 -3.65
CA ARG A 63 -2.93 -7.49 -2.23
C ARG A 63 -3.05 -6.04 -1.77
N PHE A 64 -4.01 -5.77 -0.88
CA PHE A 64 -4.26 -4.45 -0.30
C PHE A 64 -4.79 -3.39 -1.28
N LEU A 65 -5.14 -3.79 -2.51
CA LEU A 65 -5.77 -2.87 -3.47
C LEU A 65 -7.19 -2.54 -3.06
N ASP A 66 -7.89 -3.47 -2.41
CA ASP A 66 -9.21 -3.27 -1.81
C ASP A 66 -9.21 -2.06 -0.86
N TYR A 67 -8.16 -1.91 -0.06
CA TYR A 67 -7.98 -0.77 0.84
C TYR A 67 -7.78 0.57 0.12
N LEU A 68 -7.20 0.58 -1.09
CA LEU A 68 -7.03 1.78 -1.92
C LEU A 68 -8.22 2.12 -2.82
N THR A 69 -9.04 1.12 -3.13
CA THR A 69 -10.17 1.27 -4.07
C THR A 69 -11.47 1.67 -3.38
N TYR A 70 -11.47 1.69 -2.04
CA TYR A 70 -12.56 2.23 -1.25
C TYR A 70 -12.56 3.76 -1.32
N GLU A 71 -13.67 4.34 -1.80
CA GLU A 71 -13.93 5.79 -1.87
C GLU A 71 -12.79 6.62 -2.53
N PRO A 72 -12.53 6.45 -3.83
CA PRO A 72 -11.47 7.19 -4.51
C PRO A 72 -11.83 8.69 -4.68
N LEU A 73 -10.80 9.54 -4.59
CA LEU A 73 -10.91 10.97 -4.83
C LEU A 73 -10.92 11.27 -6.34
N ARG A 74 -11.73 12.25 -6.73
CA ARG A 74 -11.72 12.81 -8.09
C ARG A 74 -10.65 13.89 -8.17
N ALA A 75 -9.71 13.73 -9.08
CA ALA A 75 -8.65 14.70 -9.33
C ALA A 75 -8.52 14.98 -10.84
N VAL A 76 -7.74 16.01 -11.19
CA VAL A 76 -7.44 16.35 -12.59
C VAL A 76 -5.93 16.36 -12.77
N LEU A 77 -5.43 15.53 -13.69
CA LEU A 77 -4.04 15.60 -14.13
C LEU A 77 -3.89 16.81 -15.06
N LEU A 78 -2.98 17.72 -14.72
CA LEU A 78 -2.71 18.95 -15.47
C LEU A 78 -1.87 18.65 -16.72
N HIS A 79 -2.49 18.03 -17.72
CA HIS A 79 -1.91 17.77 -19.03
C HIS A 79 -2.88 18.17 -20.14
N GLY A 80 -2.47 19.05 -21.04
CA GLY A 80 -3.34 19.59 -22.10
C GLY A 80 -4.57 20.29 -21.50
N ALA A 81 -5.77 19.89 -21.94
CA ALA A 81 -7.04 20.41 -21.42
C ALA A 81 -7.40 19.89 -20.00
N GLY A 82 -6.54 19.05 -19.40
CA GLY A 82 -6.82 18.36 -18.15
C GLY A 82 -7.42 16.98 -18.39
N VAL A 83 -6.97 16.00 -17.62
CA VAL A 83 -7.49 14.62 -17.67
C VAL A 83 -8.11 14.28 -16.32
N PRO A 84 -9.44 14.03 -16.24
CA PRO A 84 -10.05 13.60 -14.99
C PRO A 84 -9.57 12.19 -14.63
N VAL A 85 -9.13 12.02 -13.39
CA VAL A 85 -8.61 10.76 -12.86
C VAL A 85 -9.21 10.46 -11.49
N LEU A 86 -9.31 9.18 -11.17
CA LEU A 86 -9.61 8.71 -9.82
C LEU A 86 -8.30 8.32 -9.15
N ILE A 87 -8.03 8.88 -7.98
CA ILE A 87 -6.84 8.57 -7.19
C ILE A 87 -7.25 8.05 -5.81
N PRO A 88 -6.46 7.17 -5.18
CA PRO A 88 -6.68 6.83 -3.78
C PRO A 88 -6.52 8.07 -2.89
N PRO A 89 -7.27 8.19 -1.79
CA PRO A 89 -7.01 9.21 -0.78
C PRO A 89 -5.56 9.15 -0.27
N PRO A 90 -4.90 10.30 -0.02
CA PRO A 90 -3.49 10.36 0.34
C PRO A 90 -3.17 9.58 1.62
N GLU A 91 -4.04 9.64 2.63
CA GLU A 91 -3.92 8.91 3.89
C GLU A 91 -3.88 7.40 3.66
N ARG A 92 -4.85 6.87 2.89
CA ARG A 92 -4.91 5.45 2.54
C ARG A 92 -3.69 5.04 1.70
N TYR A 93 -3.25 5.90 0.79
CA TYR A 93 -2.06 5.63 0.00
C TYR A 93 -0.80 5.53 0.85
N ALA A 94 -0.61 6.44 1.82
CA ALA A 94 0.53 6.40 2.73
C ALA A 94 0.54 5.14 3.61
N ILE A 95 -0.60 4.80 4.22
CA ILE A 95 -0.73 3.60 5.06
C ILE A 95 -0.53 2.32 4.22
N HIS A 96 -1.08 2.28 3.01
CA HIS A 96 -0.84 1.18 2.07
C HIS A 96 0.66 1.01 1.75
N LYS A 97 1.39 2.12 1.55
CA LYS A 97 2.83 2.07 1.29
C LYS A 97 3.63 1.54 2.48
N ILE A 98 3.23 1.87 3.71
CA ILE A 98 3.79 1.28 4.93
C ILE A 98 3.60 -0.24 4.89
N ILE A 99 2.38 -0.72 4.66
CA ILE A 99 2.07 -2.16 4.68
C ILE A 99 2.82 -2.92 3.58
N VAL A 100 2.77 -2.42 2.34
CA VAL A 100 3.44 -3.06 1.21
C VAL A 100 4.95 -3.07 1.41
N GLY A 101 5.53 -1.98 1.92
CA GLY A 101 6.97 -1.87 2.18
C GLY A 101 7.53 -2.97 3.09
N SER A 102 6.74 -3.43 4.07
CA SER A 102 7.13 -4.49 5.03
C SER A 102 7.38 -5.84 4.35
N ARG A 103 6.55 -6.16 3.34
CA ARG A 103 6.50 -7.48 2.70
C ARG A 103 7.53 -7.64 1.59
N ARG A 104 8.07 -6.53 1.07
CA ARG A 104 9.08 -6.57 -0.01
C ARG A 104 10.43 -7.08 0.46
N LYS A 105 10.74 -7.16 1.76
CA LYS A 105 12.06 -7.62 2.26
C LYS A 105 12.44 -9.05 1.82
N GLN A 106 11.48 -9.87 1.43
CA GLN A 106 11.69 -11.26 1.01
C GLN A 106 12.09 -11.43 -0.47
N ASP A 107 12.07 -10.36 -1.28
CA ASP A 107 12.39 -10.42 -2.71
C ASP A 107 13.84 -10.03 -3.03
N ARG A 108 14.40 -10.58 -4.12
CA ARG A 108 15.76 -10.29 -4.61
C ARG A 108 16.01 -8.79 -4.87
N ASN A 109 14.99 -8.07 -5.35
CA ASN A 109 15.01 -6.60 -5.53
C ASN A 109 14.20 -5.86 -4.43
N GLY A 110 13.89 -6.57 -3.36
CA GLY A 110 12.96 -6.19 -2.31
C GLY A 110 13.39 -5.00 -1.48
N ARG A 111 14.68 -4.92 -1.15
CA ARG A 111 15.25 -3.85 -0.30
C ARG A 111 15.12 -2.47 -0.94
N ALA A 112 15.48 -2.32 -2.21
CA ALA A 112 15.39 -1.06 -2.93
C ALA A 112 13.93 -0.59 -3.10
N LYS A 113 13.01 -1.53 -3.41
CA LYS A 113 11.58 -1.23 -3.50
C LYS A 113 10.98 -0.84 -2.14
N SER A 114 11.34 -1.54 -1.08
CA SER A 114 10.94 -1.22 0.29
C SER A 114 11.42 0.17 0.72
N ALA A 115 12.68 0.53 0.40
CA ALA A 115 13.19 1.88 0.64
C ALA A 115 12.39 2.96 -0.11
N LYS A 116 12.05 2.71 -1.37
CA LYS A 116 11.19 3.62 -2.15
C LYS A 116 9.79 3.77 -1.54
N ASP A 117 9.14 2.68 -1.15
CA ASP A 117 7.79 2.75 -0.57
C ASP A 117 7.80 3.49 0.77
N ARG A 118 8.86 3.31 1.59
CA ARG A 118 9.05 4.05 2.85
C ARG A 118 9.19 5.55 2.62
N LEU A 119 10.05 5.95 1.67
CA LEU A 119 10.20 7.37 1.33
C LEU A 119 8.88 7.96 0.83
N GLN A 120 8.13 7.24 -0.02
CA GLN A 120 6.82 7.70 -0.48
C GLN A 120 5.81 7.86 0.66
N ALA A 121 5.75 6.90 1.59
CA ALA A 121 4.87 7.00 2.75
C ALA A 121 5.25 8.19 3.63
N ARG A 122 6.55 8.34 3.94
CA ARG A 122 7.07 9.45 4.75
C ARG A 122 6.69 10.80 4.15
N SER A 123 6.99 11.04 2.87
CA SER A 123 6.71 12.34 2.23
C SER A 123 5.23 12.70 2.24
N ILE A 124 4.33 11.73 2.06
CA ILE A 124 2.88 11.99 2.11
C ILE A 124 2.44 12.28 3.53
N ILE A 125 2.91 11.50 4.51
CA ILE A 125 2.60 11.71 5.92
C ILE A 125 3.08 13.08 6.40
N GLU A 126 4.32 13.47 6.08
CA GLU A 126 4.86 14.78 6.42
C GLU A 126 3.98 15.90 5.85
N ALA A 127 3.62 15.83 4.58
CA ALA A 127 2.73 16.81 3.95
C ALA A 127 1.34 16.86 4.60
N MET A 128 0.79 15.71 5.01
CA MET A 128 -0.50 15.65 5.71
C MET A 128 -0.43 16.25 7.11
N ILE A 129 0.66 15.99 7.84
CA ILE A 129 0.92 16.59 9.16
C ILE A 129 1.02 18.11 9.04
N GLU A 130 1.79 18.60 8.06
CA GLU A 130 1.93 20.04 7.78
C GLU A 130 0.58 20.69 7.46
N ASN A 131 -0.30 19.97 6.76
CA ASN A 131 -1.65 20.43 6.40
C ASN A 131 -2.72 20.15 7.48
N ARG A 132 -2.32 19.69 8.67
CA ARG A 132 -3.23 19.39 9.81
C ARG A 132 -4.30 18.35 9.49
N GLN A 133 -3.96 17.38 8.65
CA GLN A 133 -4.84 16.26 8.28
C GLN A 133 -4.64 15.04 9.19
N HIS A 134 -4.42 15.28 10.48
CA HIS A 134 -4.09 14.24 11.46
C HIS A 134 -5.29 13.31 11.75
N ALA A 135 -6.53 13.82 11.71
CA ALA A 135 -7.74 13.01 11.85
C ALA A 135 -7.92 12.03 10.67
N ASP A 136 -7.76 12.48 9.42
CA ASP A 136 -7.85 11.62 8.23
C ASP A 136 -6.77 10.52 8.28
N LEU A 137 -5.54 10.91 8.63
CA LEU A 137 -4.42 9.98 8.76
C LEU A 137 -4.67 8.93 9.86
N ALA A 138 -5.19 9.35 11.02
CA ALA A 138 -5.54 8.45 12.11
C ALA A 138 -6.67 7.50 11.72
N SER A 139 -7.75 7.98 11.09
CA SER A 139 -8.86 7.16 10.60
C SER A 139 -8.37 6.04 9.69
N ALA A 140 -7.55 6.38 8.68
CA ALA A 140 -7.00 5.42 7.75
C ALA A 140 -6.05 4.41 8.43
N PHE A 141 -5.24 4.87 9.39
CA PHE A 141 -4.37 4.01 10.19
C PHE A 141 -5.17 3.00 11.03
N MET A 142 -6.19 3.47 11.74
CA MET A 142 -7.02 2.63 12.61
C MET A 142 -7.77 1.56 11.80
N GLU A 143 -8.38 1.92 10.67
CA GLU A 143 -9.01 0.93 9.79
C GLU A 143 -8.00 -0.13 9.33
N ALA A 144 -6.78 0.29 8.95
CA ALA A 144 -5.73 -0.65 8.57
C ALA A 144 -5.29 -1.55 9.73
N TRP A 145 -5.22 -1.01 10.95
CA TRP A 145 -4.90 -1.74 12.17
C TRP A 145 -5.95 -2.81 12.50
N ASP A 146 -7.23 -2.46 12.35
CA ASP A 146 -8.37 -3.30 12.72
C ASP A 146 -8.65 -4.43 11.71
N ARG A 147 -8.00 -4.40 10.53
CA ARG A 147 -8.03 -5.49 9.53
C ARG A 147 -7.29 -6.77 9.96
N GLY A 148 -6.59 -6.76 11.10
CA GLY A 148 -6.09 -7.96 11.78
C GLY A 148 -4.57 -8.05 11.90
N ASP A 149 -4.09 -9.11 12.57
CA ASP A 149 -2.70 -9.21 13.07
C ASP A 149 -1.62 -9.09 11.98
N GLN A 150 -1.91 -9.58 10.78
CA GLN A 150 -0.97 -9.45 9.67
C GLN A 150 -0.75 -8.00 9.23
N TRP A 151 -1.75 -7.13 9.39
CA TRP A 151 -1.64 -5.71 9.11
C TRP A 151 -0.90 -5.00 10.23
N LYS A 152 -1.24 -5.28 11.49
CA LYS A 152 -0.54 -4.77 12.68
C LYS A 152 0.96 -5.08 12.63
N ALA A 153 1.33 -6.32 12.32
CA ALA A 153 2.73 -6.74 12.19
C ALA A 153 3.47 -6.01 11.05
N ALA A 154 2.81 -5.81 9.90
CA ALA A 154 3.36 -5.09 8.76
C ALA A 154 3.64 -3.62 9.09
N ILE A 155 2.67 -2.96 9.74
CA ILE A 155 2.75 -1.57 10.20
C ILE A 155 3.91 -1.41 11.19
N ARG A 156 3.92 -2.20 12.27
CA ARG A 156 4.99 -2.19 13.28
C ARG A 156 6.37 -2.35 12.65
N THR A 157 6.51 -3.33 11.74
CA THR A 157 7.78 -3.64 11.08
C THR A 157 8.34 -2.45 10.30
N ILE A 158 7.49 -1.64 9.67
CA ILE A 158 7.96 -0.52 8.85
C ILE A 158 8.11 0.75 9.66
N ILE A 159 7.22 1.02 10.61
CA ILE A 159 7.37 2.17 11.51
C ILE A 159 8.73 2.09 12.24
N ALA A 160 9.12 0.90 12.73
CA ALA A 160 10.41 0.72 13.41
C ALA A 160 11.65 0.91 12.51
N THR A 161 11.48 1.10 11.20
CA THR A 161 12.60 1.34 10.26
C THR A 161 12.83 2.81 9.94
N TYR A 162 11.95 3.70 10.39
CA TYR A 162 12.17 5.14 10.31
C TYR A 162 13.06 5.61 11.46
N ASP A 163 13.70 6.76 11.29
CA ASP A 163 14.39 7.46 12.39
C ASP A 163 13.40 8.06 13.39
N ASP A 164 13.90 8.43 14.57
CA ASP A 164 13.11 9.01 15.65
C ASP A 164 12.52 10.37 15.28
N ASP A 165 13.19 11.13 14.40
CA ASP A 165 12.73 12.43 13.92
C ASP A 165 11.42 12.32 13.14
N PHE A 166 11.17 11.18 12.50
CA PHE A 166 9.90 10.87 11.87
C PHE A 166 8.95 10.06 12.76
N GLN A 167 9.46 9.09 13.55
CA GLN A 167 8.59 8.25 14.37
C GLN A 167 7.82 9.05 15.43
N LYS A 168 8.45 10.04 16.08
CA LYS A 168 7.81 10.82 17.15
C LYS A 168 6.66 11.69 16.63
N PRO A 169 6.84 12.54 15.60
CA PRO A 169 5.72 13.31 15.03
C PRO A 169 4.61 12.41 14.50
N LEU A 170 4.95 11.30 13.83
CA LEU A 170 3.95 10.36 13.33
C LEU A 170 3.07 9.80 14.46
N ARG A 171 3.68 9.30 15.55
CA ARG A 171 2.93 8.75 16.68
C ARG A 171 2.06 9.82 17.34
N ASN A 172 2.61 11.00 17.56
CA ASN A 172 1.89 12.11 18.20
C ASN A 172 0.67 12.54 17.38
N GLU A 173 0.82 12.71 16.07
CA GLU A 173 -0.30 13.13 15.21
C GLU A 173 -1.34 12.02 15.03
N LEU A 174 -0.92 10.76 14.95
CA LEU A 174 -1.86 9.63 14.97
C LEU A 174 -2.62 9.55 16.29
N ALA A 175 -1.95 9.74 17.43
CA ALA A 175 -2.59 9.70 18.75
C ALA A 175 -3.61 10.84 18.89
N LYS A 176 -3.21 12.05 18.51
CA LYS A 176 -4.08 13.23 18.48
C LYS A 176 -5.31 13.01 17.59
N GLY A 177 -5.13 12.53 16.37
CA GLY A 177 -6.24 12.22 15.45
C GLY A 177 -7.13 11.10 15.97
N GLY A 178 -6.56 10.08 16.61
CA GLY A 178 -7.30 9.00 17.27
C GLY A 178 -8.20 9.53 18.38
N SER A 179 -7.67 10.39 19.26
CA SER A 179 -8.44 11.01 20.34
C SER A 179 -9.58 11.90 19.82
N GLU A 180 -9.36 12.64 18.73
CA GLU A 180 -10.43 13.42 18.06
C GLU A 180 -11.55 12.54 17.49
N LEU A 181 -11.21 11.31 17.10
CA LEU A 181 -12.15 10.30 16.59
C LEU A 181 -12.79 9.45 17.71
N GLY A 182 -12.46 9.70 18.98
CA GLY A 182 -13.01 8.98 20.12
C GLY A 182 -12.33 7.63 20.41
N SER A 183 -11.11 7.43 19.90
CA SER A 183 -10.29 6.24 20.12
C SER A 183 -9.17 6.51 21.13
N GLU A 184 -8.77 5.48 21.89
CA GLU A 184 -7.66 5.57 22.84
C GLU A 184 -6.32 5.22 22.15
N PRO A 185 -5.25 6.01 22.32
CA PRO A 185 -3.94 5.75 21.71
C PRO A 185 -3.33 4.37 22.05
N THR A 186 -3.68 3.79 23.20
CA THR A 186 -3.27 2.45 23.65
C THR A 186 -3.70 1.34 22.70
N ASP A 187 -4.87 1.47 22.08
CA ASP A 187 -5.46 0.42 21.23
C ASP A 187 -4.66 0.22 19.93
N TYR A 188 -3.82 1.21 19.61
CA TYR A 188 -3.14 1.39 18.33
C TYR A 188 -1.61 1.46 18.46
N ASP A 189 -1.04 1.10 19.62
CA ASP A 189 0.40 1.18 19.95
C ASP A 189 1.00 2.61 19.82
N LEU A 190 0.19 3.64 20.02
CA LEU A 190 0.59 5.04 19.78
C LEU A 190 1.13 5.76 21.02
N GLU A 191 1.24 5.07 22.16
CA GLU A 191 1.80 5.65 23.37
C GLU A 191 3.27 6.08 23.20
N ASP A 192 3.62 7.18 23.86
CA ASP A 192 5.01 7.58 24.03
C ASP A 192 5.65 6.71 25.10
N LYS A 193 6.69 5.96 24.73
CA LYS A 193 7.43 5.11 25.67
C LYS A 193 8.32 5.90 26.63
N SER A 194 8.31 7.24 26.57
CA SER A 194 9.15 8.12 27.41
C SER A 194 8.66 8.29 28.85
N SER A 195 7.42 7.92 29.18
CA SER A 195 6.82 8.13 30.51
C SER A 195 6.85 6.91 31.46
N GLY A 196 7.57 5.85 31.11
CA GLY A 196 7.53 4.56 31.83
C GLY A 196 8.70 4.25 32.78
N GLU A 197 9.66 5.14 32.98
CA GLU A 197 10.83 4.87 33.85
C GLU A 197 11.00 5.95 34.93
N ALA A 198 10.02 6.00 35.84
CA ALA A 198 10.19 6.62 37.15
C ALA A 198 9.52 5.72 38.19
N SER A 199 10.24 4.67 38.61
CA SER A 199 9.92 3.98 39.85
C SER A 199 10.85 4.49 40.95
N PRO A 200 10.34 4.94 42.10
CA PRO A 200 11.16 5.47 43.18
C PRO A 200 11.87 4.30 43.87
N GLY A 201 13.20 4.36 43.96
CA GLY A 201 13.95 3.44 44.81
C GLY A 201 13.54 3.64 46.27
N PRO A 202 13.24 2.57 47.04
CA PRO A 202 12.93 2.72 48.45
C PRO A 202 14.21 2.98 49.26
N THR A 203 14.02 3.79 50.29
CA THR A 203 14.91 4.20 51.38
C THR A 203 15.85 3.13 51.93
#